data_AF-A0A7H0HN12-F1
#
_entry.id   AF-A0A7H0HN12-F1
#
_cell.length_a   1.000
_cell.length_b   1.000
_cell.length_c   1.000
_cell.angle_alpha   90.00
_cell.angle_beta   90.00
_cell.angle_gamma   90.00
#
_symmetry.space_group_name_H-M   'P 1'
#
loop_
_entity.id
_entity.type
_entity.pdbx_description
1 polymer ?
#
loop_
_entity_poly.entity_id
_entity_poly.type
_entity_poly.pdbx_seq_one_letter_code
_entity_poly.pdbx_strand_id
1 'polypeptide(L)'
;MLPIDAAAHSSRWRRRHPVEKAVLGLGLTITAVCLPPWPGAVLVASATLAVLLGPAGVAPRRLWRAFRIPLGFCVTGAVPLLFAVGGPGGAVSLAPGGPVHAGQLLLRTSAASLGVLLFAFTTPVSDVLPRLVRAGVPAPVVDVALVMYRISFLLLDSVARVRQAQAARLGATSRAAAWRSLAGLGATAFVRAFDRAARLHTGLAGRGYDGTLRVLVPRSKISRPFLCGVAGLLTALVLLTLVLERHVL
;
A
#
# COMPACT_ATOMS: atom_id res chain seq x y z
N MET A 1 -4.52 12.31 -9.78
CA MET A 1 -4.61 11.41 -8.61
C MET A 1 -4.31 9.98 -9.01
N LEU A 2 -3.65 9.21 -8.14
CA LEU A 2 -3.38 7.79 -8.40
C LEU A 2 -4.67 6.96 -8.26
N PRO A 3 -4.85 5.85 -9.00
CA PRO A 3 -6.08 5.05 -8.93
C PRO A 3 -6.41 4.51 -7.52
N ILE A 4 -5.39 4.15 -6.75
CA ILE A 4 -5.54 3.68 -5.35
C ILE A 4 -6.00 4.83 -4.45
N ASP A 5 -5.40 6.00 -4.60
CA ASP A 5 -5.77 7.19 -3.82
C ASP A 5 -7.20 7.64 -4.12
N ALA A 6 -7.60 7.65 -5.39
CA ALA A 6 -8.97 7.92 -5.80
C ALA A 6 -9.97 6.91 -5.20
N ALA A 7 -9.61 5.62 -5.20
CA ALA A 7 -10.45 4.57 -4.62
C ALA A 7 -10.62 4.73 -3.10
N ALA A 8 -9.56 5.13 -2.37
CA ALA A 8 -9.65 5.44 -0.95
C ALA A 8 -10.57 6.63 -0.66
N HIS A 9 -10.51 7.68 -1.49
CA HIS A 9 -11.39 8.84 -1.35
C HIS A 9 -12.86 8.51 -1.66
N SER A 10 -13.12 7.59 -2.58
CA SER A 10 -14.48 7.14 -2.94
C SER A 10 -14.97 5.92 -2.15
N SER A 11 -14.21 5.44 -1.16
CA SER A 11 -14.55 4.22 -0.41
C SER A 11 -15.83 4.40 0.42
N ARG A 12 -16.66 3.35 0.52
CA ARG A 12 -17.81 3.32 1.44
C ARG A 12 -17.41 3.60 2.89
N TRP A 13 -16.17 3.26 3.25
CA TRP A 13 -15.62 3.48 4.57
C TRP A 13 -14.95 4.85 4.73
N ARG A 14 -15.04 5.77 3.77
CA ARG A 14 -14.35 7.09 3.80
C ARG A 14 -14.51 7.85 5.11
N ARG A 15 -15.69 7.80 5.75
CA ARG A 15 -16.01 8.53 6.99
C ARG A 15 -15.66 7.77 8.29
N ARG A 16 -15.37 6.46 8.21
CA ARG A 16 -14.95 5.67 9.36
C ARG A 16 -13.57 6.10 9.83
N HIS A 17 -13.30 5.95 11.13
CA HIS A 17 -12.04 6.37 11.71
C HIS A 17 -10.87 5.56 11.12
N PRO A 18 -9.76 6.18 10.67
CA PRO A 18 -8.63 5.43 10.09
C PRO A 18 -8.03 4.38 11.00
N VAL A 19 -8.05 4.59 12.32
CA VAL A 19 -7.53 3.58 13.27
C VAL A 19 -8.34 2.29 13.20
N GLU A 20 -9.66 2.35 13.03
CA GLU A 20 -10.50 1.15 12.85
C GLU A 20 -10.04 0.35 11.64
N LYS A 21 -9.80 1.04 10.52
CA LYS A 21 -9.36 0.44 9.26
C LYS A 21 -7.91 -0.06 9.35
N ALA A 22 -7.06 0.65 10.08
CA ALA A 22 -5.67 0.27 10.33
C ALA A 22 -5.61 -1.00 11.17
N VAL A 23 -6.36 -1.07 12.28
CA VAL A 23 -6.46 -2.27 13.12
C VAL A 23 -6.96 -3.47 12.31
N LEU A 24 -7.96 -3.29 11.45
CA LEU A 24 -8.43 -4.37 10.58
C LEU A 24 -7.41 -4.78 9.53
N GLY A 25 -6.90 -3.83 8.73
CA GLY A 25 -5.98 -4.12 7.62
C GLY A 25 -4.63 -4.64 8.09
N LEU A 26 -4.00 -3.94 9.04
CA LEU A 26 -2.73 -4.37 9.63
C LEU A 26 -2.89 -5.59 10.52
N GLY A 27 -4.02 -5.71 11.24
CA GLY A 27 -4.33 -6.91 12.02
C GLY A 27 -4.39 -8.15 11.13
N LEU A 28 -5.14 -8.09 10.02
CA LEU A 28 -5.17 -9.17 9.03
C LEU A 28 -3.78 -9.46 8.43
N THR A 29 -2.98 -8.44 8.14
CA THR A 29 -1.60 -8.63 7.67
C THR A 29 -0.72 -9.33 8.72
N ILE A 30 -0.77 -8.91 9.98
CA ILE A 30 -0.02 -9.54 11.08
C ILE A 30 -0.48 -10.99 11.25
N THR A 31 -1.78 -11.23 11.28
CA THR A 31 -2.36 -12.57 11.39
C THR A 31 -1.92 -13.48 10.22
N ALA A 32 -1.89 -12.96 8.98
CA ALA A 32 -1.37 -13.71 7.82
C ALA A 32 0.12 -14.10 7.96
N VAL A 33 0.93 -13.21 8.54
CA VAL A 33 2.37 -13.44 8.73
C VAL A 33 2.64 -14.43 9.86
N CYS A 34 1.93 -14.29 10.98
CA CYS A 34 2.15 -15.09 12.19
C CYS A 34 1.55 -16.50 12.11
N LEU A 35 0.46 -16.70 11.38
CA LEU A 35 -0.18 -18.02 11.26
C LEU A 35 0.57 -18.96 10.29
N PRO A 36 0.37 -20.28 10.45
CA PRO A 36 0.84 -21.25 9.47
C PRO A 36 0.22 -20.94 8.08
N PRO A 37 0.98 -21.07 6.98
CA PRO A 37 0.48 -20.72 5.66
C PRO A 37 -0.74 -21.56 5.27
N TRP A 38 -0.69 -22.87 5.53
CA TRP A 38 -1.84 -23.76 5.41
C TRP A 38 -2.28 -24.20 6.81
N PRO A 39 -3.55 -24.01 7.21
CA PRO A 39 -4.67 -23.38 6.49
C PRO A 39 -4.79 -21.86 6.70
N GLY A 40 -4.00 -21.27 7.60
CA GLY A 40 -4.22 -19.92 8.13
C GLY A 40 -4.19 -18.79 7.10
N ALA A 41 -3.21 -18.78 6.20
CA ALA A 41 -3.13 -17.74 5.20
C ALA A 41 -4.27 -17.82 4.16
N VAL A 42 -4.82 -19.02 3.88
CA VAL A 42 -6.04 -19.15 3.06
C VAL A 42 -7.24 -18.48 3.74
N LEU A 43 -7.44 -18.77 5.03
CA LEU A 43 -8.54 -18.20 5.81
C LEU A 43 -8.43 -16.68 5.93
N VAL A 44 -7.22 -16.16 6.15
CA VAL A 44 -7.00 -14.71 6.21
C VAL A 44 -7.20 -14.08 4.84
N ALA A 45 -6.71 -14.69 3.76
CA ALA A 45 -6.94 -14.18 2.40
C ALA A 45 -8.42 -14.16 2.03
N SER A 46 -9.17 -15.22 2.33
CA SER A 46 -10.61 -15.30 2.04
C SER A 46 -11.41 -14.28 2.85
N ALA A 47 -11.12 -14.13 4.15
CA ALA A 47 -11.73 -13.10 4.99
C ALA A 47 -11.42 -11.70 4.47
N THR A 48 -10.16 -11.44 4.09
CA THR A 48 -9.75 -10.14 3.56
C THR A 48 -10.44 -9.83 2.22
N LEU A 49 -10.57 -10.81 1.32
CA LEU A 49 -11.30 -10.67 0.07
C LEU A 49 -12.79 -10.42 0.31
N ALA A 50 -13.41 -11.14 1.25
CA ALA A 50 -14.80 -10.93 1.62
C ALA A 50 -15.03 -9.49 2.13
N VAL A 51 -14.12 -8.97 2.95
CA VAL A 51 -14.15 -7.59 3.44
C VAL A 51 -13.95 -6.57 2.31
N LEU A 52 -12.96 -6.79 1.43
CA LEU A 52 -12.63 -5.92 0.31
C LEU A 52 -13.81 -5.79 -0.67
N LEU A 53 -14.38 -6.93 -1.08
CA LEU A 53 -15.42 -6.99 -2.11
C LEU A 53 -16.82 -6.71 -1.56
N GLY A 54 -17.08 -7.05 -0.29
CA GLY A 54 -18.38 -6.84 0.37
C GLY A 54 -18.50 -5.44 1.00
N PRO A 55 -18.20 -5.29 2.30
CA PRO A 55 -18.49 -4.07 3.04
C PRO A 55 -17.63 -2.87 2.62
N ALA A 56 -16.37 -3.08 2.19
CA ALA A 56 -15.53 -1.99 1.65
C ALA A 56 -15.96 -1.59 0.22
N GLY A 57 -16.58 -2.50 -0.53
CA GLY A 57 -17.14 -2.25 -1.86
C GLY A 57 -16.09 -1.94 -2.94
N VAL A 58 -14.90 -2.52 -2.84
CA VAL A 58 -13.83 -2.34 -3.82
C VAL A 58 -14.15 -3.15 -5.08
N ALA A 59 -14.21 -2.49 -6.23
CA ALA A 59 -14.47 -3.16 -7.50
C ALA A 59 -13.40 -4.25 -7.80
N PRO A 60 -13.77 -5.51 -8.12
CA PRO A 60 -12.82 -6.61 -8.32
C PRO A 60 -11.73 -6.29 -9.34
N ARG A 61 -12.08 -5.59 -10.43
CA ARG A 61 -11.13 -5.16 -11.47
C ARG A 61 -10.05 -4.21 -10.94
N ARG A 62 -10.39 -3.32 -9.99
CA ARG A 62 -9.43 -2.38 -9.38
C ARG A 62 -8.50 -3.12 -8.43
N LEU A 63 -9.06 -4.03 -7.63
CA LEU A 63 -8.29 -4.87 -6.73
C LEU A 63 -7.27 -5.73 -7.49
N TRP A 64 -7.70 -6.44 -8.53
CA TRP A 64 -6.82 -7.26 -9.37
C TRP A 64 -5.67 -6.46 -10.01
N ARG A 65 -5.99 -5.26 -10.55
CA ARG A 65 -4.97 -4.38 -11.16
C ARG A 65 -3.90 -3.92 -10.17
N ALA A 66 -4.25 -3.73 -8.91
CA ALA A 66 -3.29 -3.38 -7.87
C ALA A 66 -2.54 -4.61 -7.34
N PHE A 67 -3.24 -5.73 -7.17
CA PHE A 67 -2.69 -6.96 -6.59
C PHE A 67 -1.74 -7.73 -7.52
N ARG A 68 -1.91 -7.63 -8.85
CA ARG A 68 -1.04 -8.33 -9.82
C ARG A 68 0.45 -7.96 -9.71
N ILE A 69 0.78 -6.74 -9.28
CA ILE A 69 2.17 -6.28 -9.15
C ILE A 69 2.85 -6.98 -7.96
N PRO A 70 2.31 -6.89 -6.72
CA PRO A 70 2.78 -7.72 -5.60
C PRO A 70 2.81 -9.21 -5.91
N LEU A 71 1.76 -9.74 -6.56
CA LEU A 71 1.71 -11.16 -6.94
C LEU A 71 2.89 -11.54 -7.83
N GLY A 72 3.18 -10.75 -8.87
CA GLY A 72 4.31 -10.99 -9.76
C GLY A 72 5.64 -11.01 -9.01
N PHE A 73 5.84 -10.07 -8.08
CA PHE A 73 7.03 -10.04 -7.21
C PHE A 73 7.12 -11.28 -6.30
N CYS A 74 6.01 -11.70 -5.71
CA CYS A 74 5.96 -12.90 -4.86
C CYS A 74 6.28 -14.16 -5.67
N VAL A 75 5.77 -14.27 -6.90
CA VAL A 75 6.10 -15.36 -7.83
C VAL A 75 7.59 -15.39 -8.13
N THR A 76 8.18 -14.24 -8.46
CA THR A 76 9.63 -14.18 -8.69
C THR A 76 10.45 -14.58 -7.46
N GLY A 77 9.98 -14.25 -6.25
CA GLY A 77 10.64 -14.66 -5.00
C GLY A 77 10.43 -16.13 -4.63
N ALA A 78 9.38 -16.77 -5.15
CA ALA A 78 9.10 -18.19 -4.91
C ALA A 78 9.87 -19.13 -5.85
N VAL A 79 10.25 -18.66 -7.05
CA VAL A 79 11.00 -19.46 -8.04
C VAL A 79 12.31 -20.03 -7.47
N PRO A 80 13.16 -19.26 -6.76
CA PRO A 80 14.39 -19.80 -6.18
C PRO A 80 14.16 -20.95 -5.19
N LEU A 81 13.01 -20.99 -4.49
CA LEU A 81 12.71 -22.06 -3.52
C LEU A 81 12.47 -23.43 -4.17
N LEU A 82 12.27 -23.47 -5.49
CA LEU A 82 12.13 -24.72 -6.24
C LEU A 82 13.48 -25.44 -6.44
N PHE A 83 14.58 -24.72 -6.26
CA PHE A 83 15.92 -25.21 -6.57
C PHE A 83 16.81 -25.23 -5.32
N ALA A 84 17.59 -26.29 -5.17
CA ALA A 84 18.66 -26.41 -4.20
C ALA A 84 20.01 -26.25 -4.93
N VAL A 85 20.95 -25.55 -4.30
CA VAL A 85 22.29 -25.30 -4.84
C VAL A 85 23.31 -26.02 -3.95
N GLY A 86 24.22 -26.77 -4.56
CA GLY A 86 25.34 -27.43 -3.85
C GLY A 86 24.98 -28.74 -3.14
N GLY A 87 24.12 -29.56 -3.73
CA GLY A 87 23.70 -30.86 -3.17
C GLY A 87 24.29 -32.09 -3.89
N PRO A 88 23.98 -33.31 -3.42
CA PRO A 88 24.44 -34.57 -4.03
C PRO A 88 23.99 -34.77 -5.49
N GLY A 89 22.95 -34.04 -5.92
CA GLY A 89 22.39 -34.09 -7.28
C GLY A 89 23.02 -33.11 -8.28
N GLY A 90 24.10 -32.42 -7.92
CA GLY A 90 24.82 -31.49 -8.79
C GLY A 90 24.78 -30.03 -8.32
N ALA A 91 25.29 -29.12 -9.17
CA ALA A 91 25.39 -27.68 -8.84
C ALA A 91 24.02 -27.03 -8.62
N VAL A 92 22.98 -27.44 -9.37
CA VAL A 92 21.58 -27.03 -9.19
C VAL A 92 20.71 -28.28 -9.32
N SER A 93 19.93 -28.58 -8.28
CA SER A 93 18.97 -29.69 -8.26
C SER A 93 17.59 -29.20 -7.81
N LEU A 94 16.54 -29.99 -8.00
CA LEU A 94 15.23 -29.67 -7.42
C LEU A 94 15.30 -29.79 -5.90
N ALA A 95 14.79 -28.78 -5.20
CA ALA A 95 14.79 -28.77 -3.75
C ALA A 95 13.75 -29.78 -3.20
N PRO A 96 14.12 -30.67 -2.25
CA PRO A 96 13.14 -31.49 -1.57
C PRO A 96 12.15 -30.60 -0.82
N GLY A 97 10.85 -30.74 -1.10
CA GLY A 97 9.82 -29.86 -0.55
C GLY A 97 9.75 -28.45 -1.17
N GLY A 98 10.56 -28.15 -2.19
CA GLY A 98 10.60 -26.85 -2.85
C GLY A 98 9.23 -26.31 -3.29
N PRO A 99 8.39 -27.10 -4.00
CA PRO A 99 7.04 -26.68 -4.37
C PRO A 99 6.14 -26.34 -3.18
N VAL A 100 6.28 -27.07 -2.06
CA VAL A 100 5.52 -26.82 -0.83
C VAL A 100 5.95 -25.50 -0.20
N HIS A 101 7.26 -25.27 -0.05
CA HIS A 101 7.80 -24.03 0.50
C HIS A 101 7.47 -22.82 -0.38
N ALA A 102 7.56 -22.97 -1.70
CA ALA A 102 7.16 -21.94 -2.67
C ALA A 102 5.67 -21.62 -2.55
N GLY A 103 4.79 -22.63 -2.47
CA GLY A 103 3.35 -22.44 -2.28
C GLY A 103 3.02 -21.77 -0.95
N GLN A 104 3.68 -22.18 0.14
CA GLN A 104 3.53 -21.58 1.46
C GLN A 104 3.96 -20.10 1.48
N LEU A 105 5.09 -19.77 0.86
CA LEU A 105 5.56 -18.39 0.71
C LEU A 105 4.53 -17.56 -0.06
N LEU A 106 4.10 -18.03 -1.23
CA LEU A 106 3.13 -17.35 -2.08
C LEU A 106 1.83 -17.07 -1.34
N LEU A 107 1.33 -18.04 -0.60
CA LEU A 107 0.07 -17.91 0.10
C LEU A 107 0.17 -16.89 1.25
N ARG A 108 1.23 -16.97 2.06
CA ARG A 108 1.48 -16.03 3.16
C ARG A 108 1.65 -14.59 2.65
N THR A 109 2.48 -14.38 1.64
CA THR A 109 2.75 -13.04 1.10
C THR A 109 1.54 -12.47 0.36
N SER A 110 0.76 -13.31 -0.32
CA SER A 110 -0.51 -12.92 -0.93
C SER A 110 -1.53 -12.45 0.10
N ALA A 111 -1.74 -13.23 1.17
CA ALA A 111 -2.65 -12.89 2.27
C ALA A 111 -2.23 -11.59 2.96
N ALA A 112 -0.95 -11.44 3.28
CA ALA A 112 -0.39 -10.23 3.89
C ALA A 112 -0.58 -9.00 2.99
N SER A 113 -0.32 -9.15 1.69
CA SER A 113 -0.48 -8.09 0.69
C SER A 113 -1.94 -7.63 0.54
N LEU A 114 -2.90 -8.57 0.62
CA LEU A 114 -4.33 -8.22 0.60
C LEU A 114 -4.73 -7.36 1.80
N GLY A 115 -4.19 -7.63 3.01
CA GLY A 115 -4.45 -6.82 4.20
C GLY A 115 -3.93 -5.37 4.07
N VAL A 116 -2.74 -5.22 3.49
CA VAL A 116 -2.18 -3.89 3.17
C VAL A 116 -3.02 -3.18 2.11
N LEU A 117 -3.44 -3.89 1.05
CA LEU A 117 -4.32 -3.33 0.03
C LEU A 117 -5.68 -2.92 0.62
N LEU A 118 -6.24 -3.68 1.56
CA LEU A 118 -7.46 -3.29 2.27
C LEU A 118 -7.31 -1.92 2.93
N PHE A 119 -6.21 -1.70 3.65
CA PHE A 119 -5.94 -0.40 4.25
C PHE A 119 -5.78 0.70 3.18
N ALA A 120 -4.99 0.44 2.15
CA ALA A 120 -4.71 1.38 1.07
C ALA A 120 -5.96 1.78 0.27
N PHE A 121 -6.90 0.87 0.04
CA PHE A 121 -8.14 1.12 -0.71
C PHE A 121 -9.24 1.77 0.13
N THR A 122 -9.12 1.81 1.46
CA THR A 122 -10.16 2.32 2.37
C THR A 122 -9.76 3.58 3.11
N THR A 123 -8.47 3.92 3.12
CA THR A 123 -7.90 4.96 3.98
C THR A 123 -6.99 5.92 3.19
N PRO A 124 -7.46 7.14 2.89
CA PRO A 124 -6.63 8.18 2.29
C PRO A 124 -5.44 8.56 3.19
N VAL A 125 -4.27 8.79 2.59
CA VAL A 125 -3.08 9.23 3.32
C VAL A 125 -3.32 10.58 4.02
N SER A 126 -4.09 11.47 3.38
CA SER A 126 -4.51 12.77 3.93
C SER A 126 -5.29 12.67 5.25
N ASP A 127 -5.95 11.53 5.52
CA ASP A 127 -6.64 11.30 6.79
C ASP A 127 -5.75 10.68 7.87
N VAL A 128 -4.69 9.98 7.46
CA VAL A 128 -3.78 9.26 8.35
C VAL A 128 -2.74 10.21 8.91
N LEU A 129 -2.07 10.98 8.05
CA LEU A 129 -0.94 11.83 8.44
C LEU A 129 -1.28 12.78 9.60
N PRO A 130 -2.37 13.56 9.58
CA PRO A 130 -2.67 14.48 10.68
C PRO A 130 -2.96 13.77 12.02
N ARG A 131 -3.34 12.49 11.98
CA ARG A 131 -3.63 11.70 13.18
C ARG A 131 -2.37 11.08 13.79
N LEU A 132 -1.26 11.00 13.05
CA LEU A 132 0.01 10.50 13.56
C LEU A 132 0.60 11.38 14.66
N VAL A 133 0.29 12.68 14.67
CA VAL A 133 0.69 13.59 15.76
C VAL A 133 0.19 13.09 17.12
N ARG A 134 -1.05 12.59 17.18
CA ARG A 134 -1.62 12.01 18.41
C ARG A 134 -1.02 10.65 18.78
N ALA A 135 -0.36 10.00 17.82
CA ALA A 135 0.36 8.74 18.05
C ALA A 135 1.83 8.96 18.45
N GLY A 136 2.26 10.22 18.67
CA GLY A 136 3.61 10.57 19.12
C GLY A 136 4.58 10.97 18.00
N VAL A 137 4.15 11.04 16.74
CA VAL A 137 5.01 11.52 15.65
C VAL A 137 5.16 13.05 15.76
N PRO A 138 6.39 13.62 15.70
CA PRO A 138 6.58 15.06 15.77
C PRO A 138 5.82 15.82 14.68
N ALA A 139 5.16 16.91 15.04
CA ALA A 139 4.36 17.72 14.10
C ALA A 139 5.14 18.16 12.84
N PRO A 140 6.41 18.58 12.91
CA PRO A 140 7.18 18.95 11.72
C PRO A 140 7.32 17.80 10.70
N VAL A 141 7.42 16.55 11.16
CA VAL A 141 7.51 15.37 10.29
C VAL A 141 6.19 15.16 9.55
N VAL A 142 5.07 15.31 10.25
CA VAL A 142 3.72 15.21 9.67
C VAL A 142 3.48 16.33 8.65
N ASP A 143 3.90 17.55 8.97
CA ASP A 143 3.78 18.72 8.11
C ASP A 143 4.54 18.54 6.79
N VAL A 144 5.80 18.10 6.87
CA VAL A 144 6.61 17.77 5.69
C VAL A 144 5.94 16.66 4.87
N ALA A 145 5.46 15.59 5.51
CA ALA A 145 4.79 14.50 4.81
C ALA A 145 3.50 14.95 4.10
N LEU A 146 2.72 15.85 4.72
CA LEU A 146 1.48 16.38 4.14
C LEU A 146 1.77 17.29 2.93
N VAL A 147 2.79 18.13 3.03
CA VAL A 147 3.27 18.97 1.92
C VAL A 147 3.83 18.11 0.79
N MET A 148 4.65 17.10 1.11
CA MET A 148 5.15 16.13 0.13
C MET A 148 4.01 15.45 -0.62
N TYR A 149 3.05 14.88 0.11
CA TYR A 149 1.87 14.23 -0.47
C TYR A 149 1.11 15.16 -1.43
N ARG A 150 0.88 16.42 -1.03
CA ARG A 150 0.23 17.42 -1.88
C ARG A 150 1.06 17.74 -3.13
N ILE A 151 2.36 18.01 -2.97
CA ILE A 151 3.27 18.38 -4.06
C ILE A 151 3.45 17.20 -5.03
N SER A 152 3.47 15.94 -4.56
CA SER A 152 3.60 14.77 -5.41
C SER A 152 2.52 14.71 -6.50
N PHE A 153 1.25 14.98 -6.19
CA PHE A 153 0.20 15.00 -7.23
C PHE A 153 0.37 16.16 -8.22
N LEU A 154 0.75 17.33 -7.72
CA LEU A 154 0.98 18.50 -8.56
C LEU A 154 2.17 18.31 -9.50
N LEU A 155 3.19 17.57 -9.05
CA LEU A 155 4.32 17.15 -9.88
C LEU A 155 3.91 16.07 -10.87
N LEU A 156 3.09 15.08 -10.49
CA LEU A 156 2.59 14.07 -11.41
C LEU A 156 1.82 14.70 -12.59
N ASP A 157 0.97 15.69 -12.34
CA ASP A 157 0.26 16.42 -13.40
C ASP A 157 1.22 17.24 -14.28
N SER A 158 2.28 17.78 -13.68
CA SER A 158 3.32 18.50 -14.40
C SER A 158 4.16 17.56 -15.28
N VAL A 159 4.52 16.39 -14.76
CA VAL A 159 5.25 15.33 -15.45
C VAL A 159 4.44 14.80 -16.62
N ALA A 160 3.13 14.59 -16.46
CA ALA A 160 2.25 14.15 -17.54
C ALA A 160 2.26 15.14 -18.72
N ARG A 161 2.15 16.45 -18.43
CA ARG A 161 2.22 17.50 -19.45
C ARG A 161 3.58 17.59 -20.15
N VAL A 162 4.67 17.48 -19.38
CA VAL A 162 6.03 17.46 -19.94
C VAL A 162 6.22 16.25 -20.85
N ARG A 163 5.76 15.06 -20.42
CA ARG A 163 5.80 13.85 -21.26
C ARG A 163 5.03 14.01 -22.56
N GLN A 164 3.84 14.60 -22.52
CA GLN A 164 3.05 14.88 -23.73
C GLN A 164 3.81 15.82 -24.68
N ALA A 165 4.41 16.90 -24.15
CA ALA A 165 5.21 17.82 -24.96
C ALA A 165 6.46 17.15 -25.56
N GLN A 166 7.14 16.27 -24.80
CA GLN A 166 8.27 15.50 -25.29
C GLN A 166 7.86 14.49 -26.37
N ALA A 167 6.73 13.81 -26.20
CA ALA A 167 6.19 12.88 -27.19
C ALA A 167 5.87 13.60 -28.51
N ALA A 168 5.25 14.79 -28.45
CA ALA A 168 4.98 15.62 -29.62
C ALA A 168 6.26 16.08 -30.35
N ARG A 169 7.40 16.12 -29.65
CA ARG A 169 8.73 16.46 -30.20
C ARG A 169 9.57 15.23 -30.55
N LEU A 170 8.94 14.07 -30.74
CA LEU A 170 9.64 12.82 -31.08
C LEU A 170 10.69 12.41 -30.02
N GLY A 171 10.47 12.76 -28.76
CA GLY A 171 11.42 12.57 -27.65
C GLY A 171 11.64 11.11 -27.23
N ALA A 172 10.99 10.14 -27.89
CA ALA A 172 11.12 8.71 -27.60
C ALA A 172 11.42 7.87 -28.86
N THR A 173 11.91 8.48 -29.94
CA THR A 173 12.20 7.79 -31.22
C THR A 173 13.39 6.84 -31.16
N SER A 174 14.37 7.11 -30.30
CA SER A 174 15.52 6.24 -30.07
C SER A 174 15.79 6.09 -28.57
N ARG A 175 16.55 5.05 -28.19
CA ARG A 175 16.96 4.86 -26.79
C ARG A 175 17.69 6.09 -26.25
N ALA A 176 18.58 6.69 -27.05
CA ALA A 176 19.30 7.90 -26.68
C ALA A 176 18.35 9.11 -26.51
N ALA A 177 17.38 9.27 -27.40
CA ALA A 177 16.36 10.32 -27.27
C ALA A 177 15.49 10.11 -26.02
N ALA A 178 15.10 8.87 -25.72
CA ALA A 178 14.32 8.53 -24.54
C ALA A 178 15.06 8.85 -23.23
N TRP A 179 16.35 8.52 -23.14
CA TRP A 179 17.19 8.87 -21.99
C TRP A 179 17.35 10.38 -21.83
N ARG A 180 17.58 11.11 -22.94
CA ARG A 180 17.69 12.58 -22.91
C ARG A 180 16.38 13.24 -22.47
N SER A 181 15.24 12.75 -22.97
CA SER A 181 13.91 13.20 -22.55
C SER A 181 13.65 12.89 -21.07
N LEU A 182 14.05 11.71 -20.59
CA LEU A 182 13.91 11.35 -19.18
C LEU A 182 14.75 12.27 -18.28
N ALA A 183 16.00 12.54 -18.65
CA ALA A 183 16.87 13.47 -17.92
C ALA A 183 16.28 14.90 -17.89
N GLY A 184 15.83 15.41 -19.04
CA GLY A 184 15.18 16.72 -19.13
C GLY A 184 13.89 16.81 -18.32
N LEU A 185 13.10 15.73 -18.28
CA LEU A 185 11.90 15.62 -17.45
C LEU A 185 12.26 15.68 -15.97
N GLY A 186 13.28 14.92 -15.54
CA GLY A 186 13.78 14.93 -14.16
C GLY A 186 14.25 16.32 -13.73
N ALA A 187 15.09 16.97 -14.54
CA ALA A 187 15.57 18.33 -14.28
C ALA A 187 14.41 19.34 -14.19
N THR A 188 13.46 19.27 -15.12
CA THR A 188 12.28 20.15 -15.12
C THR A 188 11.41 19.92 -13.89
N ALA A 189 11.19 18.66 -13.50
CA ALA A 189 10.40 18.31 -12.32
C ALA A 189 11.07 18.82 -11.03
N PHE A 190 12.39 18.71 -10.94
CA PHE A 190 13.18 19.20 -9.81
C PHE A 190 13.05 20.71 -9.63
N VAL A 191 13.33 21.50 -10.68
CA VAL A 191 13.22 22.97 -10.63
C VAL A 191 11.80 23.40 -10.27
N ARG A 192 10.78 22.79 -10.91
CA ARG A 192 9.37 23.09 -10.62
C ARG A 192 8.96 22.74 -9.19
N ALA A 193 9.57 21.71 -8.59
CA ALA A 193 9.32 21.35 -7.20
C ALA A 193 9.83 22.44 -6.25
N PHE A 194 11.06 22.93 -6.45
CA PHE A 194 11.65 24.03 -5.68
C PHE A 194 10.86 25.33 -5.84
N ASP A 195 10.53 25.72 -7.07
CA ASP A 195 9.72 26.91 -7.33
C ASP A 195 8.36 26.84 -6.62
N ARG A 196 7.75 25.65 -6.61
CA ARG A 196 6.45 25.44 -5.96
C ARG A 196 6.58 25.44 -4.44
N ALA A 197 7.66 24.91 -3.88
CA ALA A 197 7.95 24.99 -2.46
C ALA A 197 8.16 26.44 -2.01
N ALA A 198 8.95 27.23 -2.76
CA ALA A 198 9.16 28.64 -2.50
C ALA A 198 7.85 29.44 -2.53
N ARG A 199 7.04 29.28 -3.60
CA ARG A 199 5.72 29.93 -3.69
C ARG A 199 4.77 29.51 -2.58
N LEU A 200 4.78 28.22 -2.19
CA LEU A 200 3.96 27.74 -1.08
C LEU A 200 4.40 28.40 0.23
N HIS A 201 5.71 28.47 0.48
CA HIS A 201 6.25 29.12 1.68
C HIS A 201 5.87 30.61 1.74
N THR A 202 6.07 31.37 0.66
CA THR A 202 5.66 32.79 0.60
C THR A 202 4.15 32.95 0.81
N GLY A 203 3.33 32.10 0.20
CA GLY A 203 1.89 32.13 0.39
C GLY A 203 1.43 31.76 1.80
N LEU A 204 2.15 30.87 2.48
CA LEU A 204 1.92 30.53 3.89
C LEU A 204 2.37 31.66 4.82
N ALA A 205 3.52 32.27 4.57
CA ALA A 205 4.03 33.42 5.31
C ALA A 205 3.02 34.58 5.30
N GLY A 206 2.40 34.86 4.14
CA GLY A 206 1.32 35.85 4.02
C GLY A 206 0.05 35.52 4.81
N ARG A 207 -0.09 34.30 5.34
CA ARG A 207 -1.21 33.85 6.19
C ARG A 207 -0.81 33.66 7.66
N GLY A 208 0.34 34.20 8.06
CA GLY A 208 0.84 34.12 9.44
C GLY A 208 1.44 32.76 9.80
N TYR A 209 2.08 32.08 8.86
CA TYR A 209 2.78 30.82 9.13
C TYR A 209 3.92 31.02 10.13
N ASP A 210 3.83 30.32 11.27
CA ASP A 210 4.76 30.38 12.40
C ASP A 210 5.77 29.22 12.42
N GLY A 211 5.85 28.45 11.32
CA GLY A 211 6.60 27.20 11.25
C GLY A 211 5.75 25.95 11.49
N THR A 212 4.49 26.09 11.90
CA THR A 212 3.58 24.94 12.13
C THR A 212 2.36 24.97 11.21
N LEU A 213 2.02 23.83 10.58
CA LEU A 213 0.82 23.72 9.75
C LEU A 213 -0.36 23.20 10.58
N ARG A 214 -1.10 24.13 11.18
CA ARG A 214 -2.29 23.79 11.96
C ARG A 214 -3.50 23.56 11.04
N VAL A 215 -3.82 22.30 10.79
CA VAL A 215 -4.97 21.89 9.96
C VAL A 215 -6.12 21.36 10.80
N LEU A 216 -7.35 21.78 10.48
CA LEU A 216 -8.55 21.24 11.10
C LEU A 216 -8.87 19.86 10.54
N VAL A 217 -8.68 18.82 11.35
CA VAL A 217 -9.02 17.45 11.00
C VAL A 217 -10.47 17.17 11.37
N PRO A 218 -11.34 16.74 10.43
CA PRO A 218 -12.71 16.36 10.76
C PRO A 218 -12.74 15.32 11.89
N ARG A 219 -13.52 15.61 12.93
CA ARG A 219 -13.71 14.67 14.04
C ARG A 219 -14.45 13.44 13.52
N SER A 220 -13.83 12.28 13.66
CA SER A 220 -14.46 10.98 13.43
C SER A 220 -14.40 10.23 14.76
N LYS A 221 -15.53 9.70 15.22
CA LYS A 221 -15.62 8.94 16.47
C LYS A 221 -15.22 7.49 16.22
N ILE A 222 -14.49 6.91 17.15
CA ILE A 222 -14.14 5.48 17.12
C ILE A 222 -15.37 4.67 17.50
N SER A 223 -15.77 3.75 16.62
CA SER A 223 -16.85 2.81 16.81
C SER A 223 -16.37 1.57 17.57
N ARG A 224 -16.70 1.50 18.86
CA ARG A 224 -16.48 0.30 19.69
C ARG A 224 -17.05 -0.99 19.09
N PRO A 225 -18.30 -1.04 18.58
CA PRO A 225 -18.82 -2.30 18.03
C PRO A 225 -18.05 -2.76 16.79
N PHE A 226 -17.53 -1.83 15.98
CA PHE A 226 -16.65 -2.19 14.86
C PHE A 226 -15.35 -2.81 15.36
N LEU A 227 -14.69 -2.19 16.34
CA LEU A 227 -13.46 -2.74 16.92
C LEU A 227 -13.68 -4.10 17.59
N CYS A 228 -14.79 -4.31 18.30
CA CYS A 228 -15.15 -5.62 18.82
C CYS A 228 -15.37 -6.65 17.71
N GLY A 229 -16.02 -6.26 16.60
CA GLY A 229 -16.18 -7.12 15.44
C GLY A 229 -14.85 -7.47 14.76
N VAL A 230 -13.92 -6.51 14.67
CA VAL A 230 -12.55 -6.76 14.16
C VAL A 230 -11.80 -7.71 15.09
N ALA A 231 -11.83 -7.47 16.40
CA ALA A 231 -11.20 -8.36 17.38
C ALA A 231 -11.78 -9.77 17.27
N GLY A 232 -13.11 -9.90 17.24
CA GLY A 232 -13.82 -11.17 17.06
C GLY A 232 -13.42 -11.90 15.77
N LEU A 233 -13.33 -11.18 14.65
CA LEU A 233 -12.87 -11.74 13.37
C LEU A 233 -11.43 -12.26 13.46
N LEU A 234 -10.50 -11.47 14.01
CA LEU A 234 -9.10 -11.86 14.14
C LEU A 234 -8.96 -13.06 15.09
N THR A 235 -9.65 -13.07 16.22
CA THR A 235 -9.64 -14.20 17.15
C THR A 235 -10.25 -15.45 16.53
N ALA A 236 -11.35 -15.32 15.77
CA ALA A 236 -11.97 -16.44 15.09
C ALA A 236 -11.03 -17.04 14.03
N LEU A 237 -10.33 -16.21 13.25
CA LEU A 237 -9.32 -16.68 12.29
C LEU A 237 -8.18 -17.42 12.97
N VAL A 238 -7.66 -16.90 14.08
CA VAL A 238 -6.60 -17.57 14.85
C VAL A 238 -7.08 -18.90 15.41
N LEU A 239 -8.22 -18.93 16.10
CA LEU A 239 -8.77 -20.15 16.69
C LEU A 239 -9.09 -21.20 15.63
N LEU A 240 -9.76 -20.82 14.55
CA LEU A 240 -10.09 -21.73 13.45
C LEU A 240 -8.82 -22.31 12.81
N THR A 241 -7.78 -21.48 12.63
CA THR A 241 -6.49 -21.94 12.10
C THR A 241 -5.86 -22.97 13.03
N LEU A 242 -5.78 -22.69 14.33
CA LEU A 242 -5.19 -23.60 15.31
C LEU A 242 -5.97 -24.91 15.45
N VAL A 243 -7.30 -24.85 15.35
CA VAL A 243 -8.16 -26.04 15.36
C VAL A 243 -7.92 -26.89 14.12
N LEU A 244 -7.92 -26.29 12.93
CA LEU A 244 -7.67 -27.02 11.68
C LEU A 244 -6.24 -27.57 11.62
N GLU A 245 -5.25 -26.83 12.08
CA GLU A 245 -3.86 -27.29 12.15
C GLU A 245 -3.73 -28.55 13.01
N ARG A 246 -4.44 -28.61 14.16
CA ARG A 246 -4.51 -29.80 15.02
C ARG A 246 -5.21 -31.01 14.40
N HIS A 247 -6.03 -30.83 13.36
CA HIS A 247 -6.71 -31.94 12.68
C HIS A 247 -5.97 -32.41 11.41
N VAL A 248 -5.04 -31.59 10.91
CA VAL A 248 -4.28 -31.84 9.67
C VAL A 248 -2.90 -32.46 9.95
N LEU A 249 -2.36 -32.26 11.16
CA LEU A 249 -1.15 -32.91 11.69
C LEU A 249 -1.52 -34.15 12.52
#